data_AF-A0A7W3HBK4-F1
#
_entry.id   AF-A0A7W3HBK4-F1
#
_cell.length_a   1.000
_cell.length_b   1.000
_cell.length_c   1.000
_cell.angle_alpha   90.00
_cell.angle_beta   90.00
_cell.angle_gamma   90.00
#
_symmetry.space_group_name_H-M   'P 1'
#
loop_
_entity.id
_entity.type
_entity.pdbx_description
1 polymer ?
#
loop_
_entity_poly.entity_id
_entity_poly.type
_entity_poly.pdbx_seq_one_letter_code
_entity_poly.pdbx_strand_id
1 'polypeptide(L)' 'MKQLFKPDLAAALRISTRQLERLIVAGKIPAAEGITRPGGSYWLLTPELKKVIKAQRRPER' A
#
# COMPACT_ATOMS: atom_id res chain seq x y z
N MET A 1 -4.07 -15.18 -3.78
CA MET A 1 -3.82 -13.71 -3.84
C MET A 1 -2.53 -13.38 -3.12
N LYS A 2 -1.68 -12.51 -3.66
CA LYS A 2 -0.42 -12.10 -3.02
C LYS A 2 -0.71 -11.00 -1.99
N GLN A 3 -0.15 -11.10 -0.80
CA GLN A 3 -0.27 -10.10 0.27
C GLN A 3 1.05 -9.33 0.38
N LEU A 4 1.00 -8.02 0.64
CA LEU A 4 2.16 -7.22 1.03
C LEU A 4 2.02 -6.79 2.48
N PHE A 5 3.14 -6.91 3.20
CA PHE A 5 3.24 -6.35 4.54
C PHE A 5 3.37 -4.81 4.47
N LYS A 6 2.93 -4.10 5.51
CA LYS A 6 2.98 -2.62 5.60
C LYS A 6 4.31 -1.99 5.12
N PRO A 7 5.50 -2.42 5.59
CA PRO A 7 6.78 -1.87 5.15
C PRO A 7 7.09 -2.21 3.68
N ASP A 8 6.78 -3.41 3.19
CA ASP A 8 6.94 -3.75 1.77
C ASP A 8 6.07 -2.85 0.88
N LEU A 9 4.84 -2.56 1.31
CA LEU A 9 3.94 -1.69 0.56
C LEU A 9 4.49 -0.26 0.51
N ALA A 10 4.96 0.23 1.64
CA ALA A 10 5.61 1.54 1.73
C ALA A 10 6.85 1.61 0.82
N ALA A 11 7.69 0.56 0.81
CA ALA A 11 8.86 0.45 -0.04
C ALA A 11 8.49 0.39 -1.54
N ALA A 12 7.45 -0.37 -1.91
CA ALA A 12 6.95 -0.45 -3.28
C ALA A 12 6.43 0.89 -3.80
N LEU A 13 5.89 1.72 -2.90
CA LEU A 13 5.42 3.07 -3.16
C LEU A 13 6.51 4.13 -3.01
N ARG A 14 7.74 3.76 -2.60
CA ARG A 14 8.85 4.69 -2.30
C ARG A 14 8.47 5.80 -1.31
N ILE A 15 7.63 5.47 -0.32
CA ILE A 15 7.19 6.39 0.73
C ILE A 15 7.47 5.82 2.11
N SER A 16 7.46 6.67 3.13
CA SER A 16 7.52 6.22 4.53
C SER A 16 6.20 5.56 4.95
N THR A 17 6.26 4.64 5.91
CA THR A 17 5.06 4.00 6.51
C THR A 17 4.07 5.02 7.10
N ARG A 18 4.56 6.14 7.65
CA ARG A 18 3.72 7.24 8.14
C ARG A 18 3.00 7.98 7.01
N GLN A 19 3.63 8.10 5.85
CA GLN A 19 3.02 8.71 4.67
C GLN A 19 2.03 7.75 4.00
N LEU A 20 2.32 6.45 4.02
CA LEU A 20 1.36 5.41 3.65
C LEU A 20 0.08 5.53 4.48
N GLU A 21 0.18 5.66 5.81
CA GLU A 21 -0.98 5.87 6.69
C GLU A 21 -1.78 7.13 6.33
N ARG A 22 -1.11 8.25 6.06
CA ARG A 22 -1.78 9.47 5.60
C ARG A 22 -2.55 9.25 4.30
N LEU A 23 -1.99 8.50 3.34
CA LEU A 23 -2.65 8.21 2.08
C LEU A 23 -3.84 7.27 2.24
N ILE A 24 -3.77 6.33 3.20
CA ILE A 24 -4.89 5.46 3.56
C ILE A 24 -6.02 6.28 4.19
N VAL A 25 -5.69 7.14 5.18
CA VAL A 25 -6.66 8.03 5.82
C VAL A 25 -7.29 9.00 4.80
N ALA A 26 -6.50 9.47 3.83
CA ALA A 26 -6.98 10.32 2.74
C ALA A 26 -7.79 9.56 1.66
N GLY A 27 -7.98 8.25 1.79
CA GLY A 27 -8.72 7.42 0.82
C GLY A 27 -8.00 7.22 -0.52
N LYS A 28 -6.73 7.60 -0.64
CA LYS A 28 -5.92 7.43 -1.86
C LYS A 28 -5.38 6.01 -2.01
N ILE A 29 -5.25 5.29 -0.91
CA ILE A 29 -4.84 3.89 -0.87
C ILE A 29 -5.93 3.11 -0.14
N PRO A 30 -6.41 1.98 -0.68
CA PRO A 30 -7.41 1.17 0.00
C PRO A 30 -6.87 0.71 1.36
N ALA A 31 -7.73 0.71 2.37
CA ALA A 31 -7.37 0.17 3.68
C ALA A 31 -6.92 -1.28 3.56
N ALA A 32 -6.06 -1.72 4.49
CA ALA A 32 -5.69 -3.13 4.58
C ALA A 32 -6.99 -3.96 4.70
N GLU A 33 -7.19 -4.90 3.80
CA GLU A 33 -8.32 -5.83 3.89
C GLU A 33 -8.12 -6.69 5.13
N GLY A 34 -8.65 -6.25 6.28
CA GLY A 34 -9.06 -6.98 7.49
C GLY A 34 -8.08 -7.92 8.18
N ILE A 35 -6.98 -8.32 7.55
CA ILE A 35 -6.04 -9.33 7.99
C ILE A 35 -5.02 -8.62 8.85
N THR A 36 -5.44 -8.26 10.06
CA THR A 36 -4.53 -7.90 11.14
C THR A 36 -4.08 -9.23 11.75
N ARG A 37 -3.04 -9.83 11.18
CA ARG A 37 -2.41 -11.02 11.77
C ARG A 37 -1.45 -10.58 12.88
N PRO A 38 -1.13 -11.47 13.85
CA PRO A 38 -0.03 -11.23 14.77
C PRO A 38 1.24 -11.00 13.94
N GLY A 39 1.74 -9.76 13.95
CA GLY A 39 2.82 -9.29 13.06
C GLY A 39 2.52 -7.98 12.33
N GLY A 40 1.25 -7.60 12.15
CA GLY A 40 0.84 -6.27 11.69
C GLY A 40 -0.20 -6.26 10.56
N SER A 41 -0.26 -5.15 9.82
CA SER A 41 -1.25 -4.92 8.75
C SER A 41 -0.76 -5.46 7.41
N TYR A 42 -1.61 -6.25 6.74
CA TYR A 42 -1.35 -6.79 5.41
C TYR A 42 -2.30 -6.22 4.38
N TRP A 43 -1.78 -5.87 3.21
CA TRP A 43 -2.57 -5.44 2.05
C TRP A 43 -2.65 -6.55 1.02
N LEU A 44 -3.84 -6.80 0.51
CA LEU A 44 -4.01 -7.62 -0.67
C LEU A 44 -3.59 -6.81 -1.91
N LEU A 45 -2.82 -7.44 -2.80
CA LEU A 45 -2.45 -6.88 -4.11
C LEU A 45 -3.66 -6.87 -5.04
N THR A 46 -4.64 -6.04 -4.73
CA THR A 46 -5.81 -5.80 -5.59
C THR A 46 -5.37 -5.09 -6.87
N PRO A 47 -6.15 -5.18 -7.96
CA PRO A 47 -5.87 -4.46 -9.19
C PRO A 47 -5.76 -2.94 -8.98
N GLU A 48 -6.54 -2.39 -8.06
CA GLU A 48 -6.50 -0.98 -7.68
C GLU A 48 -5.19 -0.60 -7.00
N LEU A 49 -4.76 -1.38 -5.99
CA LEU A 49 -3.48 -1.13 -5.32
C LEU A 49 -2.31 -1.25 -6.30
N LYS A 50 -2.36 -2.21 -7.24
CA LYS A 50 -1.38 -2.33 -8.33
C LYS A 50 -1.36 -1.08 -9.23
N LYS A 51 -2.53 -0.51 -9.57
CA LYS A 51 -2.61 0.74 -10.34
C LYS A 51 -1.96 1.89 -9.58
N VAL A 52 -2.24 2.03 -8.28
CA VAL A 52 -1.65 3.08 -7.44
C VAL A 52 -0.13 2.93 -7.33
N ILE A 53 0.37 1.71 -7.09
CA ILE A 53 1.81 1.41 -7.06
C ILE A 53 2.46 1.74 -8.42
N LYS A 54 1.80 1.36 -9.53
CA LYS A 54 2.29 1.63 -10.88
C LYS A 54 2.27 3.12 -11.22
N ALA A 55 1.25 3.85 -10.79
CA ALA A 55 1.14 5.30 -10.97
C ALA A 55 2.24 6.03 -10.19
N GLN A 56 2.50 5.65 -8.93
CA GLN A 56 3.63 6.18 -8.16
C GLN A 56 5.01 5.80 -8.74
N ARG A 57 5.16 4.60 -9.30
CA ARG A 57 6.41 4.17 -9.96
C ARG A 57 6.70 4.88 -11.27
N ARG A 58 5.72 5.50 -11.92
CA ARG A 58 5.93 6.37 -13.08
C ARG A 58 5.86 7.82 -12.61
N PRO A 59 6.97 8.41 -12.11
CA PRO A 59 7.10 9.84 -12.26
C PRO A 59 7.17 10.09 -13.76
N GLU A 60 6.27 10.91 -14.30
CA GLU A 60 6.39 11.41 -15.67
C GLU A 60 7.79 12.01 -15.84
N ARG A 61 8.62 11.34 -16.64
CA ARG A 61 9.75 11.93 -17.35
C ARG A 61 10.14 11.04 -18.52
#